data_AF-A0A9Q4GJK0-F1
#
_entry.id   AF-A0A9Q4GJK0-F1
#
_cell.length_a   1.000
_cell.length_b   1.000
_cell.length_c   1.000
_cell.angle_alpha   90.00
_cell.angle_beta   90.00
_cell.angle_gamma   90.00
#
_symmetry.space_group_name_H-M   'P 1'
#
loop_
_entity.id
_entity.type
_entity.pdbx_description
1 polymer ?
#
loop_
_entity_poly.entity_id
_entity_poly.type
_entity_poly.pdbx_seq_one_letter_code
_entity_poly.pdbx_strand_id
1 'polypeptide(L)'
;METLKKPFVALTVIAIIVISLASVGPLVYKLITNPGIRTGGINAENAVPATTGVDGHWNLVPGSGANTTGVGFTFNEVLPGERKSTSGSTYQVTGFLDVSDGQLTDGEVVADATTIKTDIEKRDINVRRSILHTDDFPTATFQVKGPIDLTDVPDDGTVANAEVPGVLTLHGTSRDVTPTLDVLRTGERVIVAGVLTVDRTDYNIYPPEFVAATIAEEGEINIRLVFEK
;
A
#
# COMPACT_ATOMS: atom_id res chain seq x y z
N MET A 1 33.15 -13.93 -52.09
CA MET A 1 31.82 -13.85 -51.46
C MET A 1 31.39 -15.25 -51.08
N GLU A 2 31.71 -15.63 -49.85
CA GLU A 2 31.45 -16.98 -49.32
C GLU A 2 29.97 -17.08 -48.97
N THR A 3 29.24 -17.98 -49.64
CA THR A 3 27.82 -18.23 -49.37
C THR A 3 27.70 -18.79 -47.97
N LEU A 4 27.19 -18.00 -47.02
CA LEU A 4 26.83 -18.50 -45.69
C LEU A 4 26.02 -19.79 -45.86
N LYS A 5 26.55 -20.90 -45.35
CA LYS A 5 25.93 -22.22 -45.49
C LYS A 5 24.52 -22.12 -44.91
N LYS A 6 23.48 -22.43 -45.69
CA LYS A 6 22.05 -22.42 -45.29
C LYS A 6 21.76 -22.93 -43.85
N PRO A 7 22.43 -23.97 -43.30
CA PRO A 7 22.24 -24.37 -41.90
C PRO A 7 22.68 -23.32 -40.86
N PHE A 8 23.66 -22.48 -41.17
CA PHE A 8 24.16 -21.43 -40.29
C PHE A 8 23.14 -20.28 -40.16
N VAL A 9 22.47 -19.92 -41.26
CA VAL A 9 21.40 -18.92 -41.26
C VAL A 9 20.20 -19.40 -40.45
N ALA A 10 19.82 -20.68 -40.58
CA ALA A 10 18.73 -21.28 -39.79
C ALA A 10 19.04 -21.30 -38.29
N LEU A 11 20.26 -21.68 -37.90
CA LEU A 11 20.70 -21.66 -36.50
C LEU A 11 20.69 -20.25 -35.88
N THR A 12 21.14 -19.24 -36.64
CA THR A 12 21.11 -17.85 -36.17
C THR A 12 19.68 -17.34 -35.98
N VAL A 13 18.75 -17.67 -36.88
CA VAL A 13 17.34 -17.28 -36.74
C VAL A 13 16.68 -17.93 -35.53
N ILE A 14 16.94 -19.23 -35.29
CA ILE A 14 16.44 -19.93 -34.10
C ILE A 14 17.02 -19.31 -32.83
N ALA A 15 18.32 -19.01 -32.80
CA ALA A 15 18.96 -18.37 -31.65
C ALA A 15 18.36 -16.98 -31.35
N ILE A 16 18.08 -16.17 -32.38
CA ILE A 16 17.43 -14.85 -32.21
C ILE A 16 16.02 -14.99 -31.65
N ILE A 17 15.23 -15.98 -32.10
CA ILE A 17 13.87 -16.24 -31.59
C ILE A 17 13.91 -16.73 -30.13
N VAL A 18 14.87 -17.58 -29.77
CA VAL A 18 15.04 -18.04 -28.38
C VAL A 18 15.50 -16.90 -27.48
N ILE A 19 16.41 -16.02 -27.94
CA ILE A 19 16.86 -14.85 -27.18
C ILE A 19 15.75 -13.81 -27.04
N SER A 20 14.92 -13.60 -28.06
CA SER A 20 13.77 -12.69 -27.99
C SER A 20 12.69 -13.24 -27.06
N LEU A 21 12.38 -14.53 -27.12
CA LEU A 21 11.47 -15.20 -26.17
C LEU A 21 12.04 -15.23 -24.74
N ALA A 22 13.36 -15.37 -24.57
CA ALA A 22 14.02 -15.30 -23.27
C ALA A 22 14.09 -13.86 -22.71
N SER A 23 14.00 -12.83 -23.56
CA SER A 23 13.94 -11.42 -23.14
C SER A 23 12.50 -10.99 -22.83
N VAL A 24 11.53 -11.48 -23.60
CA VAL A 24 10.10 -11.13 -23.46
C VAL A 24 9.42 -12.02 -22.42
N GLY A 25 9.80 -13.29 -22.30
CA GLY A 25 9.21 -14.28 -21.38
C GLY A 25 9.27 -13.85 -19.91
N PRO A 26 10.43 -13.42 -19.37
CA PRO A 26 10.53 -12.88 -18.02
C PRO A 26 9.74 -11.58 -17.82
N LEU A 27 9.60 -10.74 -18.86
CA LEU A 27 8.82 -9.51 -18.81
C LEU A 27 7.31 -9.82 -18.76
N VAL A 28 6.85 -10.76 -19.60
CA VAL A 28 5.47 -11.26 -19.62
C VAL A 28 5.16 -12.02 -18.33
N TYR A 29 6.10 -12.81 -17.79
CA TYR A 29 5.97 -13.47 -16.49
C TYR A 29 5.81 -12.45 -15.37
N LYS A 30 6.68 -11.43 -15.29
CA LYS A 30 6.56 -10.33 -14.32
C LYS A 30 5.25 -9.53 -14.47
N LEU A 31 4.73 -9.39 -15.69
CA LEU A 31 3.44 -8.76 -15.96
C LEU A 31 2.25 -9.66 -15.54
N ILE A 32 2.41 -10.98 -15.51
CA ILE A 32 1.39 -11.96 -15.11
C ILE A 32 1.45 -12.27 -13.60
N THR A 33 2.60 -12.07 -12.95
CA THR A 33 2.78 -12.15 -11.49
C THR A 33 2.73 -10.77 -10.82
N ASN A 34 1.79 -9.91 -11.22
CA ASN A 34 1.54 -8.66 -10.54
C ASN A 34 0.99 -8.96 -9.13
N PRO A 35 1.53 -8.39 -8.05
CA PRO A 35 1.00 -8.63 -6.70
C PRO A 35 -0.44 -8.15 -6.52
N GLY A 36 -1.01 -7.40 -7.46
CA GLY A 36 -2.40 -6.92 -7.43
C GLY A 36 -2.45 -5.41 -7.41
N ILE A 37 -3.47 -4.84 -6.76
CA ILE A 37 -3.54 -3.39 -6.55
C ILE A 37 -2.90 -3.10 -5.19
N ARG A 38 -1.78 -2.38 -5.20
CA ARG A 38 -1.06 -1.99 -4.00
C ARG A 38 -1.00 -0.48 -3.88
N THR A 39 -1.28 0.03 -2.69
CA THR A 39 -1.03 1.43 -2.33
C THR A 39 0.49 1.64 -2.23
N GLY A 40 1.03 2.53 -3.07
CA GLY A 40 2.46 2.86 -3.06
C GLY A 40 2.80 3.94 -2.02
N GLY A 41 4.09 4.22 -1.85
CA GLY A 41 4.58 5.31 -1.00
C GLY A 41 4.37 6.71 -1.60
N ILE A 42 5.03 7.71 -1.00
CA ILE A 42 5.02 9.10 -1.46
C ILE A 42 5.71 9.21 -2.82
N ASN A 43 5.13 9.97 -3.74
CA ASN A 43 5.83 10.51 -4.90
C ASN A 43 6.21 11.97 -4.65
N ALA A 44 7.51 12.26 -4.56
CA ALA A 44 8.04 13.58 -4.25
C ALA A 44 8.64 14.32 -5.47
N GLU A 45 8.47 13.80 -6.70
CA GLU A 45 9.14 14.31 -7.91
C GLU A 45 8.84 15.79 -8.19
N ASN A 46 7.65 16.25 -7.82
CA ASN A 46 7.20 17.64 -7.98
C ASN A 46 6.93 18.32 -6.64
N ALA A 47 7.60 17.89 -5.57
CA ALA A 47 7.48 18.52 -4.28
C ALA A 47 8.05 19.94 -4.31
N VAL A 48 7.29 20.88 -3.76
CA VAL A 48 7.68 22.26 -3.51
C VAL A 48 7.62 22.54 -2.01
N PRO A 49 8.32 23.58 -1.51
CA PRO A 49 8.19 24.01 -0.12
C PRO A 49 6.73 24.22 0.29
N ALA A 50 6.40 23.90 1.53
CA ALA A 50 5.09 24.13 2.10
C ALA A 50 4.82 25.62 2.23
N THR A 51 3.59 26.03 1.92
CA THR A 51 3.12 27.41 2.02
C THR A 51 2.29 27.64 3.28
N THR A 52 1.98 26.57 4.03
CA THR A 52 1.20 26.60 5.26
C THR A 52 2.03 26.08 6.45
N GLY A 53 1.86 26.70 7.62
CA GLY A 53 2.40 26.18 8.89
C GLY A 53 1.83 24.81 9.25
N VAL A 54 2.47 24.12 10.19
CA VAL A 54 2.10 22.74 10.60
C VAL A 54 0.81 22.69 11.42
N ASP A 55 0.56 23.69 12.27
CA ASP A 55 -0.59 23.75 13.17
C ASP A 55 -1.92 23.96 12.47
N GLY A 56 -2.95 23.25 12.89
CA GLY A 56 -4.33 23.39 12.43
C GLY A 56 -5.06 22.05 12.34
N HIS A 57 -6.30 22.12 11.90
CA HIS A 57 -7.12 20.96 11.57
C HIS A 57 -6.90 20.61 10.10
N TRP A 58 -6.58 19.36 9.83
CA TRP A 58 -6.28 18.85 8.50
C TRP A 58 -7.28 17.76 8.15
N ASN A 59 -7.97 17.92 7.03
CA ASN A 59 -8.92 16.94 6.51
C ASN A 59 -8.23 16.04 5.49
N LEU A 60 -8.50 14.73 5.58
CA LEU A 60 -8.06 13.79 4.56
C LEU A 60 -8.84 14.03 3.26
N VAL A 61 -8.11 14.19 2.17
CA VAL A 61 -8.66 14.41 0.83
C VAL A 61 -8.31 13.25 -0.10
N PRO A 62 -9.05 13.04 -1.21
CA PRO A 62 -8.74 11.96 -2.17
C PRO A 62 -7.34 12.06 -2.80
N GLY A 63 -6.73 13.24 -2.81
CA GLY A 63 -5.47 13.49 -3.52
C GLY A 63 -5.64 13.39 -5.04
N SER A 64 -4.52 13.31 -5.77
CA SER A 64 -4.54 13.24 -7.23
C SER A 64 -3.24 12.68 -7.80
N GLY A 65 -3.33 12.03 -8.96
CA GLY A 65 -2.16 11.51 -9.67
C GLY A 65 -1.39 10.48 -8.84
N ALA A 66 -0.06 10.62 -8.78
CA ALA A 66 0.80 9.69 -8.06
C ALA A 66 0.55 9.69 -6.53
N ASN A 67 0.06 10.79 -5.97
CA ASN A 67 -0.33 10.93 -4.57
C ASN A 67 -1.85 10.92 -4.44
N THR A 68 -2.48 9.83 -4.86
CA THR A 68 -3.90 9.56 -4.57
C THR A 68 -4.01 8.81 -3.25
N THR A 69 -4.87 9.28 -2.35
CA THR A 69 -5.11 8.65 -1.05
C THR A 69 -5.62 7.23 -1.21
N GLY A 70 -5.03 6.29 -0.49
CA GLY A 70 -5.47 4.91 -0.43
C GLY A 70 -4.86 4.16 0.75
N VAL A 71 -5.54 3.10 1.15
CA VAL A 71 -5.10 2.15 2.17
C VAL A 71 -5.30 0.75 1.61
N GLY A 72 -4.37 -0.16 1.86
CA GLY A 72 -4.43 -1.50 1.33
C GLY A 72 -3.71 -2.51 2.19
N PHE A 73 -3.74 -3.75 1.75
CA PHE A 73 -2.98 -4.85 2.33
C PHE A 73 -2.05 -5.47 1.30
N THR A 74 -1.00 -6.14 1.76
CA THR A 74 -0.21 -7.09 0.97
C THR A 74 0.14 -8.30 1.82
N PHE A 75 -0.22 -9.50 1.38
CA PHE A 75 0.12 -10.76 2.05
C PHE A 75 0.74 -11.75 1.07
N ASN A 76 1.61 -12.61 1.58
CA ASN A 76 2.22 -13.68 0.78
C ASN A 76 1.35 -14.94 0.81
N GLU A 77 1.13 -15.52 -0.36
CA GLU A 77 0.64 -16.88 -0.56
C GLU A 77 1.83 -17.84 -0.58
N VAL A 78 1.79 -18.82 0.32
CA VAL A 78 2.77 -19.89 0.45
C VAL A 78 2.25 -21.09 -0.31
N LEU A 79 2.84 -21.35 -1.48
CA LEU A 79 2.60 -22.52 -2.32
C LEU A 79 3.82 -23.45 -2.29
N PRO A 80 3.66 -24.76 -2.53
CA PRO A 80 4.81 -25.65 -2.70
C PRO A 80 5.69 -25.20 -3.88
N GLY A 81 6.85 -24.60 -3.58
CA GLY A 81 7.85 -24.20 -4.57
C GLY A 81 7.73 -22.77 -5.13
N GLU A 82 6.71 -22.00 -4.75
CA GLU A 82 6.52 -20.61 -5.20
C GLU A 82 6.04 -19.70 -4.06
N ARG A 83 6.52 -18.45 -4.05
CA ARG A 83 5.96 -17.38 -3.23
C ARG A 83 5.31 -16.37 -4.16
N LYS A 84 4.02 -16.16 -3.97
CA LYS A 84 3.26 -15.12 -4.67
C LYS A 84 2.76 -14.11 -3.64
N SER A 85 2.76 -12.84 -3.97
CA SER A 85 2.16 -11.80 -3.11
C SER A 85 0.80 -11.40 -3.68
N THR A 86 -0.12 -11.08 -2.78
CA THR A 86 -1.49 -10.66 -3.09
C THR A 86 -1.77 -9.35 -2.36
N SER A 87 -2.16 -8.33 -3.11
CA SER A 87 -2.40 -6.97 -2.65
C SER A 87 -3.78 -6.49 -3.09
N GLY A 88 -4.44 -5.75 -2.20
CA GLY A 88 -5.66 -5.02 -2.51
C GLY A 88 -5.66 -3.66 -1.84
N SER A 89 -6.33 -2.69 -2.46
CA SER A 89 -6.46 -1.32 -1.94
C SER A 89 -7.90 -0.84 -1.99
N THR A 90 -8.23 0.04 -1.05
CA THR A 90 -9.39 0.93 -1.10
C THR A 90 -8.91 2.36 -1.24
N TYR A 91 -9.67 3.16 -2.00
CA TYR A 91 -9.48 4.60 -2.13
C TYR A 91 -10.63 5.39 -1.45
N GLN A 92 -11.58 4.69 -0.84
CA GLN A 92 -12.62 5.27 0.00
C GLN A 92 -12.08 5.31 1.43
N VAL A 93 -11.45 6.43 1.75
CA VAL A 93 -10.83 6.68 3.05
C VAL A 93 -11.23 8.08 3.48
N THR A 94 -11.58 8.22 4.76
CA THR A 94 -11.88 9.48 5.42
C THR A 94 -11.02 9.63 6.65
N GLY A 95 -10.86 10.84 7.15
CA GLY A 95 -10.06 11.06 8.35
C GLY A 95 -9.67 12.52 8.54
N PHE A 96 -8.99 12.77 9.63
CA PHE A 96 -8.48 14.09 10.00
C PHE A 96 -7.22 13.97 10.86
N LEU A 97 -6.51 15.09 11.00
CA LEU A 97 -5.42 15.29 11.96
C LEU A 97 -5.57 16.66 12.63
N ASP A 98 -5.31 16.73 13.93
CA ASP A 98 -5.28 17.98 14.69
C ASP A 98 -3.88 18.25 15.24
N VAL A 99 -3.27 19.34 14.76
CA VAL A 99 -1.93 19.76 15.17
C VAL A 99 -2.00 21.08 15.93
N SER A 100 -1.41 21.13 17.12
CA SER A 100 -1.28 22.33 17.93
C SER A 100 0.14 22.45 18.49
N ASP A 101 0.72 23.65 18.41
CA ASP A 101 2.05 23.94 18.93
C ASP A 101 3.13 22.96 18.43
N GLY A 102 3.08 22.62 17.14
CA GLY A 102 3.99 21.66 16.50
C GLY A 102 3.77 20.20 16.88
N GLN A 103 2.69 19.88 17.60
CA GLN A 103 2.40 18.52 18.07
C GLN A 103 1.11 17.98 17.44
N LEU A 104 1.16 16.75 16.92
CA LEU A 104 -0.05 16.01 16.53
C LEU A 104 -0.77 15.55 17.80
N THR A 105 -1.92 16.16 18.08
CA THR A 105 -2.68 15.96 19.32
C THR A 105 -3.80 14.95 19.18
N ASP A 106 -4.44 14.90 18.00
CA ASP A 106 -5.49 13.93 17.67
C ASP A 106 -5.47 13.60 16.17
N GLY A 107 -6.10 12.50 15.81
CA GLY A 107 -6.25 12.11 14.42
C GLY A 107 -6.91 10.75 14.27
N GLU A 108 -7.76 10.63 13.26
CA GLU A 108 -8.47 9.40 12.92
C GLU A 108 -8.37 9.16 11.42
N VAL A 109 -8.17 7.91 11.03
CA VAL A 109 -8.29 7.45 9.65
C VAL A 109 -9.25 6.26 9.61
N VAL A 110 -10.24 6.33 8.74
CA VAL A 110 -11.25 5.29 8.52
C VAL A 110 -11.22 4.87 7.05
N ALA A 111 -10.88 3.62 6.80
CA ALA A 111 -10.90 3.02 5.48
C ALA A 111 -12.15 2.15 5.31
N ASP A 112 -12.89 2.35 4.23
CA ASP A 112 -14.01 1.49 3.85
C ASP A 112 -13.46 0.17 3.27
N ALA A 113 -13.59 -0.90 4.05
CA ALA A 113 -13.13 -2.23 3.68
C ALA A 113 -14.05 -2.89 2.63
N THR A 114 -15.32 -2.47 2.53
CA THR A 114 -16.28 -2.99 1.54
C THR A 114 -15.89 -2.63 0.11
N THR A 115 -15.06 -1.60 -0.08
CA THR A 115 -14.59 -1.14 -1.39
C THR A 115 -13.18 -1.60 -1.74
N ILE A 116 -12.56 -2.46 -0.92
CA ILE A 116 -11.25 -3.06 -1.24
C ILE A 116 -11.32 -3.78 -2.59
N LYS A 117 -10.34 -3.49 -3.45
CA LYS A 117 -10.17 -4.14 -4.75
C LYS A 117 -8.75 -4.64 -4.94
N THR A 118 -8.65 -5.76 -5.61
CA THR A 118 -7.43 -6.33 -6.17
C THR A 118 -7.51 -6.22 -7.70
N ASP A 119 -6.66 -6.93 -8.44
CA ASP A 119 -6.73 -7.00 -9.90
C ASP A 119 -7.75 -8.05 -10.44
N ILE A 120 -8.35 -8.87 -9.56
CA ILE A 120 -9.26 -9.97 -9.93
C ILE A 120 -10.57 -9.84 -9.15
N GLU A 121 -11.68 -9.56 -9.83
CA GLU A 121 -12.99 -9.34 -9.20
C GLU A 121 -13.46 -10.51 -8.31
N LYS A 122 -13.23 -11.76 -8.74
CA LYS A 122 -13.55 -12.94 -7.92
C LYS A 122 -12.76 -12.96 -6.61
N ARG A 123 -11.50 -12.50 -6.64
CA ARG A 123 -10.65 -12.38 -5.44
C ARG A 123 -11.19 -11.28 -4.54
N ASP A 124 -11.63 -10.15 -5.09
CA ASP A 124 -12.22 -9.06 -4.31
C ASP A 124 -13.45 -9.53 -3.52
N ILE A 125 -14.35 -10.28 -4.18
CA ILE A 125 -15.54 -10.86 -3.53
C ILE A 125 -15.12 -11.80 -2.40
N ASN A 126 -14.15 -12.69 -2.64
CA ASN A 126 -13.72 -13.65 -1.63
C ASN A 126 -12.99 -12.98 -0.46
N VAL A 127 -12.13 -12.00 -0.72
CA VAL A 127 -11.43 -11.22 0.32
C VAL A 127 -12.45 -10.53 1.22
N ARG A 128 -13.45 -9.86 0.64
CA ARG A 128 -14.46 -9.14 1.43
C ARG A 128 -15.36 -10.06 2.24
N ARG A 129 -15.84 -11.16 1.63
CA ARG A 129 -16.84 -12.03 2.28
C ARG A 129 -16.24 -13.10 3.18
N SER A 130 -15.18 -13.76 2.73
CA SER A 130 -14.69 -15.00 3.34
C SER A 130 -13.46 -14.78 4.23
N ILE A 131 -12.85 -13.59 4.20
CA ILE A 131 -11.63 -13.29 4.96
C ILE A 131 -11.85 -12.08 5.86
N LEU A 132 -12.21 -10.94 5.27
CA LEU A 132 -12.40 -9.69 6.02
C LEU A 132 -13.80 -9.53 6.59
N HIS A 133 -14.77 -10.37 6.18
CA HIS A 133 -16.15 -10.34 6.65
C HIS A 133 -16.76 -8.92 6.68
N THR A 134 -16.62 -8.18 5.58
CA THR A 134 -16.93 -6.74 5.55
C THR A 134 -18.41 -6.39 5.71
N ASP A 135 -19.30 -7.39 5.62
CA ASP A 135 -20.72 -7.20 5.97
C ASP A 135 -20.88 -6.98 7.49
N ASP A 136 -20.00 -7.58 8.31
CA ASP A 136 -19.97 -7.42 9.78
C ASP A 136 -18.95 -6.37 10.23
N PHE A 137 -17.82 -6.27 9.51
CA PHE A 137 -16.71 -5.35 9.81
C PHE A 137 -16.42 -4.45 8.60
N PRO A 138 -17.30 -3.48 8.31
CA PRO A 138 -17.22 -2.70 7.08
C PRO A 138 -16.03 -1.73 7.03
N THR A 139 -15.41 -1.44 8.17
CA THR A 139 -14.35 -0.42 8.29
C THR A 139 -13.11 -0.97 8.98
N ALA A 140 -11.95 -0.45 8.56
CA ALA A 140 -10.70 -0.51 9.31
C ALA A 140 -10.35 0.90 9.80
N THR A 141 -9.89 1.05 11.05
CA THR A 141 -9.62 2.37 11.63
C THR A 141 -8.23 2.45 12.26
N PHE A 142 -7.66 3.65 12.25
CA PHE A 142 -6.47 4.00 13.00
C PHE A 142 -6.72 5.28 13.79
N GLN A 143 -6.54 5.22 15.11
CA GLN A 143 -6.64 6.37 16.00
C GLN A 143 -5.25 6.73 16.53
N VAL A 144 -4.86 8.00 16.38
CA VAL A 144 -3.59 8.52 16.89
C VAL A 144 -3.59 8.50 18.43
N LYS A 145 -2.44 8.12 19.01
CA LYS A 145 -2.14 8.27 20.43
C LYS A 145 -1.11 9.38 20.62
N GLY A 146 -1.58 10.61 20.64
CA GLY A 146 -0.77 11.82 20.84
C GLY A 146 -0.46 12.15 22.32
N PRO A 147 0.29 13.23 22.57
CA PRO A 147 0.87 14.12 21.56
C PRO A 147 2.14 13.54 20.91
N ILE A 148 2.36 13.83 19.63
CA ILE A 148 3.57 13.47 18.88
C ILE A 148 4.25 14.74 18.38
N ASP A 149 5.53 14.89 18.66
CA ASP A 149 6.33 16.03 18.20
C ASP A 149 6.60 15.95 16.68
N LEU A 150 6.24 17.01 15.95
CA LEU A 150 6.46 17.12 14.50
C LEU A 150 7.51 18.16 14.14
N THR A 151 8.28 18.67 15.11
CA THR A 151 9.31 19.71 14.87
C THR A 151 10.38 19.28 13.87
N ASP A 152 10.68 17.99 13.78
CA ASP A 152 11.62 17.43 12.81
C ASP A 152 11.03 17.24 11.40
N VAL A 153 9.75 17.56 11.17
CA VAL A 153 9.11 17.48 9.85
C VAL A 153 9.33 18.79 9.07
N PRO A 154 10.20 18.80 8.04
CA PRO A 154 10.59 20.01 7.34
C PRO A 154 9.46 20.56 6.46
N ASP A 155 9.52 21.86 6.17
CA ASP A 155 8.63 22.56 5.26
C ASP A 155 9.25 22.86 3.89
N ASP A 156 10.46 22.35 3.62
CA ASP A 156 11.20 22.62 2.39
C ASP A 156 10.83 21.72 1.20
N GLY A 157 9.82 20.86 1.38
CA GLY A 157 9.39 19.89 0.37
C GLY A 157 10.20 18.59 0.38
N THR A 158 11.03 18.35 1.40
CA THR A 158 11.69 17.06 1.61
C THR A 158 10.83 16.11 2.45
N VAL A 159 11.09 14.81 2.29
CA VAL A 159 10.42 13.75 3.08
C VAL A 159 11.17 13.56 4.38
N ALA A 160 10.45 13.52 5.50
CA ALA A 160 10.97 13.12 6.81
C ALA A 160 10.21 11.91 7.36
N ASN A 161 10.77 11.26 8.37
CA ASN A 161 10.11 10.16 9.07
C ASN A 161 9.53 10.62 10.40
N ALA A 162 8.35 10.10 10.74
CA ALA A 162 7.71 10.30 12.04
C ALA A 162 7.19 8.97 12.58
N GLU A 163 7.45 8.68 13.85
CA GLU A 163 6.79 7.58 14.55
C GLU A 163 5.43 8.05 15.07
N VAL A 164 4.37 7.33 14.70
CA VAL A 164 2.99 7.71 15.05
C VAL A 164 2.34 6.59 15.84
N PRO A 165 2.51 6.55 17.18
CA PRO A 165 1.78 5.62 18.04
C PRO A 165 0.27 5.77 17.83
N GLY A 166 -0.44 4.65 17.86
CA GLY A 166 -1.88 4.65 17.71
C GLY A 166 -2.54 3.31 18.00
N VAL A 167 -3.85 3.28 17.83
CA VAL A 167 -4.68 2.08 17.93
C VAL A 167 -5.15 1.72 16.53
N LEU A 168 -4.71 0.57 16.02
CA LEU A 168 -5.20 -0.01 14.78
C LEU A 168 -6.35 -0.97 15.09
N THR A 169 -7.50 -0.77 14.45
CA THR A 169 -8.64 -1.69 14.53
C THR A 169 -8.88 -2.33 13.18
N LEU A 170 -8.70 -3.65 13.12
CA LEU A 170 -9.01 -4.48 11.96
C LEU A 170 -9.97 -5.59 12.40
N HIS A 171 -10.99 -5.88 11.60
CA HIS A 171 -11.93 -6.97 11.87
C HIS A 171 -12.51 -6.92 13.30
N GLY A 172 -12.86 -5.70 13.75
CA GLY A 172 -13.41 -5.45 15.10
C GLY A 172 -12.43 -5.62 16.27
N THR A 173 -11.17 -5.98 16.01
CA THR A 173 -10.15 -6.17 17.04
C THR A 173 -9.16 -5.01 17.03
N SER A 174 -8.90 -4.42 18.20
CA SER A 174 -7.99 -3.28 18.34
C SER A 174 -6.64 -3.69 18.93
N ARG A 175 -5.55 -3.17 18.37
CA ARG A 175 -4.18 -3.36 18.87
C ARG A 175 -3.40 -2.04 18.83
N ASP A 176 -2.49 -1.90 19.79
CA ASP A 176 -1.55 -0.79 19.80
C ASP A 176 -0.44 -1.05 18.78
N VAL A 177 -0.14 -0.05 17.97
CA VAL A 177 0.92 -0.09 16.95
C VAL A 177 1.66 1.24 16.93
N THR A 178 2.93 1.22 16.49
CA THR A 178 3.75 2.43 16.32
C THR A 178 4.41 2.41 14.94
N PRO A 179 3.64 2.68 13.87
CA PRO A 179 4.20 2.81 12.53
C PRO A 179 5.19 3.97 12.44
N THR A 180 6.31 3.74 11.75
CA THR A 180 7.15 4.80 11.20
C THR A 180 6.60 5.19 9.82
N LEU A 181 6.21 6.44 9.67
CA LEU A 181 5.60 6.97 8.45
C LEU A 181 6.53 7.97 7.78
N ASP A 182 6.56 7.96 6.45
CA ASP A 182 7.09 9.03 5.62
C ASP A 182 6.09 10.19 5.63
N VAL A 183 6.57 11.41 5.84
CA VAL A 183 5.77 12.63 5.87
C VAL A 183 6.40 13.65 4.93
N LEU A 184 5.60 14.19 4.03
CA LEU A 184 5.97 15.24 3.09
C LEU A 184 5.01 16.42 3.24
N ARG A 185 5.55 17.59 3.59
CA ARG A 185 4.81 18.86 3.53
C ARG A 185 5.12 19.53 2.20
N THR A 186 4.11 19.79 1.38
CA THR A 186 4.32 20.39 0.06
C THR A 186 3.17 21.28 -0.40
N GLY A 187 3.47 22.52 -0.75
CA GLY A 187 2.44 23.54 -0.99
C GLY A 187 1.48 23.63 0.21
N GLU A 188 0.19 23.45 -0.03
CA GLU A 188 -0.87 23.48 0.99
C GLU A 188 -1.24 22.08 1.51
N ARG A 189 -0.45 21.05 1.18
CA ARG A 189 -0.75 19.65 1.45
C ARG A 189 0.24 19.01 2.40
N VAL A 190 -0.25 18.01 3.12
CA VAL A 190 0.58 17.01 3.80
C VAL A 190 0.31 15.66 3.16
N ILE A 191 1.36 14.95 2.77
CA ILE A 191 1.28 13.58 2.27
C ILE A 191 1.97 12.68 3.27
N VAL A 192 1.27 11.65 3.73
CA VAL A 192 1.78 10.65 4.67
C VAL A 192 1.75 9.29 3.98
N ALA A 193 2.82 8.51 4.06
CA ALA A 193 2.80 7.14 3.57
C ALA A 193 3.59 6.20 4.48
N GLY A 194 3.31 4.91 4.39
CA GLY A 194 4.05 3.94 5.15
C GLY A 194 3.63 2.51 4.87
N VAL A 195 4.41 1.59 5.41
CA VAL A 195 4.12 0.16 5.42
C VAL A 195 4.19 -0.30 6.87
N LEU A 196 3.06 -0.77 7.39
CA LEU A 196 2.96 -1.34 8.72
C LEU A 196 2.87 -2.86 8.62
N THR A 197 3.83 -3.56 9.21
CA THR A 197 3.77 -5.02 9.32
C THR A 197 2.79 -5.43 10.41
N VAL A 198 1.91 -6.39 10.12
CA VAL A 198 0.93 -6.94 11.06
C VAL A 198 0.86 -8.45 10.95
N ASP A 199 0.56 -9.12 12.06
CA ASP A 199 0.07 -10.50 12.06
C ASP A 199 -1.45 -10.49 11.97
N ARG A 200 -2.03 -11.09 10.93
CA ARG A 200 -3.49 -11.11 10.74
C ARG A 200 -4.23 -11.89 11.84
N THR A 201 -3.55 -12.83 12.50
CA THR A 201 -4.14 -13.67 13.55
C THR A 201 -4.38 -12.88 14.84
N ASP A 202 -3.59 -11.82 15.09
CA ASP A 202 -3.81 -10.89 16.21
C ASP A 202 -5.15 -10.14 16.11
N TYR A 203 -5.70 -10.09 14.90
CA TYR A 203 -6.97 -9.44 14.57
C TYR A 203 -8.10 -10.43 14.27
N ASN A 204 -7.92 -11.72 14.56
CA ASN A 204 -8.89 -12.78 14.26
C ASN A 204 -9.23 -12.96 12.76
N ILE A 205 -8.31 -12.58 11.87
CA ILE A 205 -8.50 -12.72 10.42
C ILE A 205 -7.88 -14.03 9.95
N TYR A 206 -8.73 -14.97 9.54
CA TYR A 206 -8.32 -16.31 9.08
C TYR A 206 -8.80 -16.58 7.66
N PRO A 207 -7.96 -17.16 6.78
CA PRO A 207 -8.42 -17.67 5.49
C PRO A 207 -9.33 -18.89 5.68
N PRO A 208 -10.20 -19.21 4.70
CA PRO A 208 -11.02 -20.42 4.75
C PRO A 208 -10.17 -21.71 4.81
N GLU A 209 -10.67 -22.73 5.52
CA GLU A 209 -9.94 -23.99 5.79
C GLU A 209 -9.60 -24.83 4.54
N PHE A 210 -10.31 -24.63 3.42
CA PHE A 210 -10.18 -25.45 2.20
C PHE A 210 -9.37 -24.78 1.07
N VAL A 211 -8.56 -23.76 1.37
CA VAL A 211 -7.72 -23.11 0.37
C VAL A 211 -6.44 -23.92 0.15
N ALA A 212 -6.16 -24.30 -1.10
CA ALA A 212 -4.97 -25.08 -1.47
C ALA A 212 -3.63 -24.34 -1.24
N ALA A 213 -3.69 -23.03 -0.99
CA ALA A 213 -2.56 -22.15 -0.70
C ALA A 213 -2.70 -21.61 0.74
N THR A 214 -1.62 -21.64 1.50
CA THR A 214 -1.59 -21.03 2.84
C THR A 214 -1.30 -19.55 2.70
N ILE A 215 -2.12 -18.68 3.30
CA ILE A 215 -1.80 -17.25 3.41
C ILE A 215 -0.92 -17.05 4.63
N ALA A 216 0.21 -16.37 4.46
CA ALA A 216 1.10 -16.00 5.55
C ALA A 216 0.33 -15.28 6.68
N GLU A 217 0.78 -15.49 7.91
CA GLU A 217 0.23 -14.82 9.10
C GLU A 217 0.68 -13.36 9.11
N GLU A 218 1.97 -13.13 8.90
CA GLU A 218 2.54 -11.79 8.72
C GLU A 218 2.26 -11.24 7.32
N GLY A 219 1.87 -9.98 7.27
CA GLY A 219 1.74 -9.20 6.05
C GLY A 219 1.80 -7.72 6.35
N GLU A 220 1.38 -6.93 5.36
CA GLU A 220 1.56 -5.49 5.36
C GLU A 220 0.23 -4.77 5.24
N ILE A 221 0.11 -3.64 5.93
CA ILE A 221 -0.86 -2.58 5.66
C ILE A 221 -0.11 -1.46 4.93
N ASN A 222 -0.57 -1.11 3.73
CA ASN A 222 0.06 -0.15 2.84
C ASN A 222 -0.74 1.16 2.83
N ILE A 223 -0.10 2.26 3.22
CA ILE A 223 -0.79 3.52 3.54
C ILE A 223 -0.23 4.62 2.66
N ARG A 224 -1.12 5.43 2.08
CA ARG A 224 -0.80 6.75 1.52
C ARG A 224 -1.99 7.66 1.68
N LEU A 225 -1.83 8.74 2.41
CA LEU A 225 -2.89 9.67 2.78
C LEU A 225 -2.46 11.07 2.38
N VAL A 226 -3.39 11.85 1.86
CA VAL A 226 -3.20 13.26 1.54
C VAL A 226 -4.15 14.07 2.39
N PHE A 227 -3.64 15.12 3.01
CA PHE A 227 -4.39 16.03 3.86
C PHE A 227 -4.26 17.47 3.36
N GLU A 228 -5.34 18.23 3.53
CA GLU A 228 -5.46 19.68 3.28
C GLU A 228 -6.16 20.33 4.48
N LYS A 229 -5.93 21.62 4.73
CA LYS A 229 -6.64 22.37 5.77
C LYS A 229 -8.01 22.83 5.31
#